data_AF-A0A7Y1FZI2-F1
#
_entry.id   AF-A0A7Y1FZI2-F1
#
_cell.length_a   1.000
_cell.length_b   1.000
_cell.length_c   1.000
_cell.angle_alpha   90.00
_cell.angle_beta   90.00
_cell.angle_gamma   90.00
#
_symmetry.space_group_name_H-M   'P 1'
#
loop_
_entity.id
_entity.type
_entity.pdbx_description
1 polymer ?
#
loop_
_entity_poly.entity_id
_entity_poly.type
_entity_poly.pdbx_seq_one_letter_code
_entity_poly.pdbx_strand_id
1 'polypeptide(L)'
;MKKLTDMVFITDVTSCPESVWIVDVGLVHSAGQSWHCALVQDLKTKRVLGWSTAPYEDPTLMERAVERACTRAVRTRPTSIYLESGYANSAPKVVAALACQEFQLRFMGQAEQFLLKPLEAVWSDLQARFTEDGGASINDDWFD
;
A
#
# COMPACT_ATOMS: atom_id res chain seq x y z
N MET A 1 -10.71 -25.69 5.26
CA MET A 1 -9.41 -25.96 5.91
C MET A 1 -8.37 -24.90 5.52
N LYS A 2 -8.62 -23.61 5.81
CA LYS A 2 -7.61 -22.54 5.81
C LYS A 2 -7.35 -22.25 7.27
N LYS A 3 -6.16 -22.47 7.84
CA LYS A 3 -5.84 -21.89 9.17
C LYS A 3 -4.40 -22.05 9.69
N LEU A 4 -3.63 -23.04 9.27
CA LEU A 4 -2.32 -23.26 9.91
C LEU A 4 -1.20 -22.44 9.27
N THR A 5 -1.07 -22.42 7.95
CA THR A 5 0.02 -21.68 7.28
C THR A 5 -0.17 -20.17 7.36
N ASP A 6 -1.39 -19.68 7.08
CA ASP A 6 -1.73 -18.24 7.16
C ASP A 6 -1.53 -17.65 8.58
N MET A 7 -1.82 -18.42 9.63
CA MET A 7 -1.63 -17.94 11.01
C MET A 7 -0.17 -17.78 11.35
N VAL A 8 0.69 -18.73 10.94
CA VAL A 8 2.12 -18.74 11.28
C VAL A 8 2.83 -17.49 10.72
N PHE A 9 2.53 -17.09 9.47
CA PHE A 9 3.15 -15.91 8.87
C PHE A 9 2.63 -14.58 9.43
N ILE A 10 1.34 -14.47 9.80
CA ILE A 10 0.82 -13.27 10.45
C ILE A 10 1.48 -13.09 11.83
N THR A 11 1.65 -14.18 12.58
CA THR A 11 2.42 -14.13 13.84
C THR A 11 3.86 -13.70 13.62
N ASP A 12 4.50 -14.09 12.52
CA ASP A 12 5.89 -13.71 12.21
C ASP A 12 6.03 -12.21 11.86
N VAL A 13 5.10 -11.67 11.06
CA VAL A 13 5.08 -10.25 10.72
C VAL A 13 4.73 -9.38 11.94
N THR A 14 3.82 -9.84 12.79
CA THR A 14 3.41 -9.09 13.98
C THR A 14 4.39 -9.22 15.15
N SER A 15 5.17 -10.30 15.21
CA SER A 15 6.23 -10.53 16.19
C SER A 15 7.57 -9.89 15.78
N CYS A 16 7.76 -9.57 14.50
CA CYS A 16 8.95 -8.89 14.01
C CYS A 16 9.12 -7.54 14.73
N PRO A 17 10.29 -7.25 15.34
CA PRO A 17 10.54 -5.94 15.95
C PRO A 17 10.57 -4.84 14.89
N GLU A 18 10.94 -5.18 13.66
CA GLU A 18 11.07 -4.26 12.54
C GLU A 18 9.71 -3.98 11.87
N SER A 19 9.56 -2.77 11.33
CA SER A 19 8.39 -2.42 10.54
C SER A 19 8.46 -3.08 9.16
N VAL A 20 7.34 -3.65 8.74
CA VAL A 20 7.17 -4.24 7.41
C VAL A 20 5.99 -3.56 6.76
N TRP A 21 6.20 -2.99 5.58
CA TRP A 21 5.15 -2.26 4.87
C TRP A 21 4.66 -3.04 3.67
N ILE A 22 3.42 -2.80 3.29
CA ILE A 22 2.83 -3.26 2.04
C ILE A 22 2.40 -2.05 1.22
N VAL A 23 2.59 -2.13 -0.09
CA VAL A 23 2.09 -1.13 -1.04
C VAL A 23 1.11 -1.79 -1.98
N ASP A 24 0.03 -1.07 -2.24
CA ASP A 24 -0.96 -1.46 -3.23
C ASP A 24 -1.44 -0.25 -4.02
N VAL A 25 -1.84 -0.48 -5.27
CA VAL A 25 -2.37 0.55 -6.17
C VAL A 25 -3.75 0.13 -6.63
N GLY A 26 -4.72 1.01 -6.40
CA GLY A 26 -6.13 0.76 -6.67
C GLY A 26 -6.79 1.93 -7.38
N LEU A 27 -8.02 1.68 -7.82
CA LEU A 27 -8.92 2.68 -8.38
C LEU A 27 -10.08 2.89 -7.41
N VAL A 28 -10.40 4.14 -7.13
CA VAL A 28 -11.70 4.50 -6.55
C VAL A 28 -12.52 5.28 -7.57
N HIS A 29 -13.82 5.07 -7.57
CA HIS A 29 -14.70 5.61 -8.60
C HIS A 29 -16.02 6.16 -8.04
N SER A 30 -16.52 7.28 -8.55
CA SER A 30 -17.82 7.84 -8.16
C SER A 30 -18.41 8.64 -9.31
N ALA A 31 -19.68 8.37 -9.67
CA ALA A 31 -20.46 9.14 -10.64
C ALA A 31 -19.71 9.55 -11.95
N GLY A 32 -18.90 8.64 -12.51
CA GLY A 32 -18.15 8.89 -13.75
C GLY A 32 -16.78 9.56 -13.56
N GLN A 33 -16.37 9.81 -12.32
CA GLN A 33 -15.02 10.20 -11.93
C GLN A 33 -14.28 8.99 -11.37
N SER A 34 -12.99 8.88 -11.67
CA SER A 34 -12.12 7.83 -11.13
C SER A 34 -10.79 8.43 -10.72
N TRP A 35 -10.24 7.95 -9.60
CA TRP A 35 -8.92 8.34 -9.12
C TRP A 35 -8.07 7.09 -8.91
N HIS A 36 -6.88 7.11 -9.48
CA HIS A 36 -5.83 6.16 -9.18
C HIS A 36 -5.19 6.54 -7.86
N CYS A 37 -5.00 5.54 -7.00
CA CYS A 37 -4.50 5.73 -5.65
C CYS A 37 -3.41 4.70 -5.38
N ALA A 38 -2.31 5.11 -4.77
CA ALA A 38 -1.37 4.21 -4.14
C ALA A 38 -1.44 4.38 -2.63
N LEU A 39 -1.42 3.27 -1.89
CA LEU A 39 -1.43 3.26 -0.43
C LEU A 39 -0.24 2.47 0.10
N VAL A 40 0.37 2.96 1.17
CA VAL A 40 1.40 2.29 1.94
C VAL A 40 0.88 2.08 3.35
N GLN A 41 0.76 0.82 3.76
CA GLN A 41 0.30 0.45 5.09
C GLN A 41 1.39 -0.29 5.86
N ASP A 42 1.55 0.04 7.13
CA ASP A 42 2.34 -0.79 8.04
C ASP A 42 1.56 -2.04 8.43
N LEU A 43 2.09 -3.21 8.08
CA LEU A 43 1.45 -4.49 8.36
C LEU A 43 1.36 -4.80 9.85
N LYS A 44 2.18 -4.19 10.69
CA LYS A 44 2.16 -4.39 12.15
C LYS A 44 1.08 -3.54 12.81
N THR A 45 1.10 -2.24 12.56
CA THR A 45 0.16 -1.28 13.19
C THR A 45 -1.16 -1.12 12.45
N LYS A 46 -1.24 -1.62 11.20
CA LYS A 46 -2.36 -1.44 10.26
C LYS A 46 -2.64 0.01 9.89
N ARG A 47 -1.75 0.94 10.23
CA ARG A 47 -1.88 2.36 9.88
C ARG A 47 -1.42 2.61 8.45
N VAL A 48 -2.15 3.47 7.75
CA VAL A 48 -1.71 4.02 6.46
C VAL A 48 -0.64 5.07 6.74
N LEU A 49 0.56 4.83 6.20
CA LEU A 49 1.72 5.69 6.43
C LEU A 49 1.93 6.67 5.29
N GLY A 50 1.57 6.29 4.06
CA GLY A 50 1.69 7.13 2.90
C GLY A 50 0.66 6.79 1.84
N TRP A 51 0.34 7.77 1.03
CA TRP A 51 -0.61 7.66 -0.05
C TRP A 51 -0.27 8.66 -1.14
N SER A 52 -0.72 8.39 -2.35
CA SER A 52 -0.68 9.35 -3.45
C SER A 52 -1.85 9.08 -4.39
N THR A 53 -2.29 10.11 -5.10
CA THR A 53 -3.46 10.01 -5.95
C THR A 53 -3.27 10.78 -7.26
N ALA A 54 -3.95 10.34 -8.32
CA ALA A 54 -3.99 11.02 -9.60
C ALA A 54 -5.33 10.74 -10.32
N PRO A 55 -5.86 11.70 -11.10
CA PRO A 55 -7.07 11.48 -11.89
C PRO A 55 -6.82 10.66 -13.17
N TYR A 56 -5.58 10.25 -13.43
CA TYR A 56 -5.16 9.44 -14.57
C TYR A 56 -4.13 8.39 -14.13
N GLU A 57 -3.89 7.41 -14.98
CA GLU A 57 -2.84 6.41 -14.76
C GLU A 57 -1.49 7.10 -14.69
N ASP A 58 -0.88 7.07 -13.50
CA ASP A 58 0.42 7.65 -13.24
C ASP A 58 1.33 6.59 -12.62
N PRO A 59 2.40 6.16 -13.34
CA PRO A 59 3.30 5.14 -12.82
C PRO A 59 4.03 5.57 -11.55
N THR A 60 4.18 6.87 -11.27
CA THR A 60 4.96 7.35 -10.12
C THR A 60 4.15 7.42 -8.82
N LEU A 61 2.87 7.02 -8.82
CA LEU A 61 2.02 7.02 -7.62
C LEU A 61 2.66 6.24 -6.47
N MET A 62 3.09 5.01 -6.76
CA MET A 62 3.70 4.15 -5.75
C MET A 62 4.97 4.76 -5.15
N GLU A 63 5.83 5.37 -5.96
CA GLU A 63 7.04 6.06 -5.48
C GLU A 63 6.70 7.21 -4.54
N ARG A 64 5.76 8.08 -4.94
CA ARG A 64 5.30 9.22 -4.13
C ARG A 64 4.66 8.79 -2.81
N ALA A 65 3.88 7.71 -2.83
CA ALA A 65 3.25 7.16 -1.63
C ALA A 65 4.30 6.62 -0.65
N VAL A 66 5.33 5.93 -1.14
CA VAL A 66 6.46 5.44 -0.33
C VAL A 66 7.30 6.59 0.21
N GLU A 67 7.61 7.61 -0.59
CA GLU A 67 8.33 8.81 -0.15
C GLU A 67 7.57 9.52 0.99
N ARG A 68 6.25 9.70 0.83
CA ARG A 68 5.39 10.25 1.89
C ARG A 68 5.42 9.39 3.16
N ALA A 69 5.36 8.06 3.02
CA ALA A 69 5.47 7.14 4.16
C ALA A 69 6.82 7.27 4.88
N CYS A 70 7.93 7.29 4.14
CA CYS A 70 9.28 7.49 4.68
C CYS A 70 9.45 8.82 5.43
N THR A 71 8.71 9.86 5.00
CA THR A 71 8.72 11.18 5.62
C THR A 71 7.89 11.23 6.91
N ARG A 72 6.71 10.60 6.93
CA ARG A 72 5.83 10.56 8.13
C ARG A 72 6.33 9.57 9.19
N ALA A 73 6.95 8.47 8.76
CA ALA A 73 7.31 7.33 9.61
C ALA A 73 8.82 7.23 9.88
N VAL A 74 9.51 8.36 10.11
CA VAL A 74 10.98 8.44 10.25
C VAL A 74 11.54 7.43 11.27
N ARG A 75 10.84 7.21 12.39
CA ARG A 75 11.27 6.29 13.46
C ARG A 75 10.94 4.82 13.21
N THR A 76 10.10 4.55 12.22
CA THR A 76 9.58 3.22 11.91
C THR A 76 9.78 2.91 10.42
N ARG A 77 10.89 3.39 9.83
CA ARG A 77 11.28 3.03 8.47
C ARG A 77 11.31 1.50 8.35
N PRO A 78 10.84 0.96 7.21
CA PRO A 78 10.67 -0.46 7.08
C PRO A 78 12.02 -1.12 6.84
N THR A 79 12.17 -2.37 7.26
CA THR A 79 13.27 -3.20 6.75
C THR A 79 12.89 -3.91 5.46
N SER A 80 11.59 -4.11 5.22
CA SER A 80 11.08 -4.66 3.96
C SER A 80 9.78 -3.98 3.53
N ILE A 81 9.65 -3.80 2.22
CA ILE A 81 8.42 -3.38 1.55
C ILE A 81 7.95 -4.50 0.62
N TYR A 82 6.68 -4.90 0.73
CA TYR A 82 6.05 -5.87 -0.14
C TYR A 82 5.25 -5.20 -1.25
N LEU A 83 5.48 -5.66 -2.49
CA LEU A 83 4.72 -5.29 -3.69
C LEU A 83 4.06 -6.53 -4.29
N GLU A 84 2.96 -6.36 -5.03
CA GLU A 84 2.46 -7.42 -5.90
C GLU A 84 3.46 -7.73 -7.02
N SER A 85 3.64 -9.02 -7.35
CA SER A 85 4.62 -9.46 -8.35
C SER A 85 4.37 -8.91 -9.76
N GLY A 86 3.13 -8.53 -10.09
CA GLY A 86 2.81 -7.87 -11.36
C GLY A 86 3.59 -6.58 -11.61
N TYR A 87 3.91 -5.83 -10.55
CA TYR A 87 4.62 -4.55 -10.65
C TYR A 87 6.05 -4.66 -11.16
N ALA A 88 6.70 -5.82 -11.01
CA ALA A 88 8.04 -6.04 -11.54
C ALA A 88 8.12 -5.78 -13.06
N ASN A 89 7.04 -6.08 -13.79
CA ASN A 89 6.97 -5.92 -15.23
C ASN A 89 6.22 -4.66 -15.66
N SER A 90 5.18 -4.26 -14.92
CA SER A 90 4.34 -3.11 -15.31
C SER A 90 4.94 -1.75 -14.92
N ALA A 91 5.77 -1.69 -13.88
CA ALA A 91 6.38 -0.45 -13.37
C ALA A 91 7.90 -0.56 -13.11
N PRO A 92 8.72 -1.00 -14.09
CA PRO A 92 10.12 -1.35 -13.86
C PRO A 92 10.98 -0.18 -13.39
N LYS A 93 10.70 1.06 -13.83
CA LYS A 93 11.42 2.25 -13.37
C LYS A 93 11.16 2.57 -11.90
N VAL A 94 9.91 2.40 -11.46
CA VAL A 94 9.49 2.64 -10.08
C VAL A 94 10.09 1.57 -9.17
N VAL A 95 10.03 0.31 -9.62
CA VAL A 95 10.71 -0.80 -8.94
C VAL A 95 12.20 -0.54 -8.78
N ALA A 96 12.87 -0.05 -9.84
CA ALA A 96 14.28 0.30 -9.76
C ALA A 96 14.54 1.44 -8.76
N ALA A 97 13.72 2.50 -8.76
CA ALA A 97 13.85 3.61 -7.83
C ALA A 97 13.67 3.18 -6.37
N LEU A 98 12.68 2.31 -6.10
CA LEU A 98 12.42 1.73 -4.78
C LEU A 98 13.54 0.77 -4.35
N ALA A 99 14.09 -0.01 -5.26
CA ALA A 99 15.20 -0.92 -4.97
C ALA A 99 16.51 -0.20 -4.59
N CYS A 100 16.64 1.09 -4.94
CA CYS A 100 17.78 1.92 -4.53
C CYS A 100 17.64 2.52 -3.12
N GLN A 101 16.54 2.25 -2.40
CA GLN A 101 16.30 2.77 -1.05
C GLN A 101 16.90 1.86 0.03
N GLU A 102 16.94 2.33 1.27
CA GLU A 102 17.54 1.64 2.43
C GLU A 102 16.68 0.48 3.00
N PHE A 103 15.75 -0.06 2.23
CA PHE A 103 14.89 -1.18 2.61
C PHE A 103 14.95 -2.31 1.56
N GLN A 104 14.60 -3.53 1.98
CA GLN A 104 14.51 -4.65 1.05
C GLN A 104 13.18 -4.61 0.30
N LEU A 105 13.24 -4.52 -1.02
CA LEU A 105 12.06 -4.69 -1.86
C LEU A 105 11.74 -6.18 -2.04
N ARG A 106 10.51 -6.58 -1.73
CA ARG A 106 10.03 -7.96 -1.84
C ARG A 106 8.78 -8.02 -2.72
N PHE A 107 8.68 -9.05 -3.54
CA PHE A 107 7.48 -9.33 -4.33
C PHE A 107 6.69 -10.46 -3.68
N MET A 108 5.39 -10.24 -3.52
CA MET A 108 4.46 -11.25 -3.00
C MET A 108 4.32 -12.40 -4.00
N GLY A 109 4.58 -13.61 -3.53
CA GLY A 109 4.16 -14.84 -4.17
C GLY A 109 2.73 -15.21 -3.76
N GLN A 110 2.30 -16.40 -4.19
CA GLN A 110 0.94 -16.88 -3.89
C GLN A 110 0.69 -17.04 -2.38
N ALA A 111 1.72 -17.40 -1.61
CA ALA A 111 1.62 -17.61 -0.18
C ALA A 111 1.47 -16.28 0.57
N GLU A 112 2.00 -15.17 0.06
CA GLU A 112 1.98 -13.85 0.72
C GLU A 112 0.75 -12.99 0.36
N GLN A 113 -0.11 -13.43 -0.57
CA GLN A 113 -1.29 -12.66 -1.01
C GLN A 113 -2.24 -12.26 0.14
N PHE A 114 -2.25 -13.00 1.26
CA PHE A 114 -3.05 -12.64 2.43
C PHE A 114 -2.63 -11.30 3.07
N LEU A 115 -1.42 -10.80 2.78
CA LEU A 115 -0.92 -9.54 3.31
C LEU A 115 -1.72 -8.33 2.79
N LEU A 116 -2.46 -8.46 1.68
CA LEU A 116 -3.34 -7.43 1.14
C LEU A 116 -4.66 -7.29 1.92
N LYS A 117 -5.08 -8.30 2.68
CA LYS A 117 -6.37 -8.28 3.41
C LYS A 117 -6.59 -7.05 4.30
N PRO A 118 -5.59 -6.55 5.05
CA PRO A 118 -5.78 -5.37 5.88
C PRO A 118 -5.94 -4.07 5.06
N LEU A 119 -5.50 -4.05 3.80
CA LEU A 119 -5.74 -2.96 2.86
C LEU A 119 -7.16 -3.02 2.25
N GLU A 120 -7.77 -4.20 2.11
CA GLU A 120 -9.14 -4.34 1.58
C GLU A 120 -10.16 -3.49 2.37
N ALA A 121 -10.01 -3.44 3.69
CA ALA A 121 -10.85 -2.59 4.55
C ALA A 121 -10.61 -1.09 4.28
N VAL A 122 -9.34 -0.69 4.15
CA VAL A 122 -8.96 0.70 3.83
C VAL A 122 -9.52 1.12 2.47
N TRP A 123 -9.43 0.24 1.47
CA TRP A 123 -10.00 0.48 0.14
C TRP A 123 -11.51 0.64 0.18
N SER A 124 -12.20 -0.19 0.97
CA SER A 124 -13.65 -0.11 1.13
C SER A 124 -14.07 1.22 1.75
N ASP A 125 -13.38 1.66 2.81
CA ASP A 125 -13.64 2.94 3.47
C ASP A 125 -13.32 4.12 2.55
N LEU A 126 -12.22 4.06 1.82
CA LEU A 126 -11.82 5.10 0.87
C LEU A 126 -12.85 5.25 -0.26
N GLN A 127 -13.32 4.12 -0.82
CA GLN A 127 -14.34 4.09 -1.86
C GLN A 127 -15.67 4.67 -1.36
N ALA A 128 -16.06 4.36 -0.12
CA ALA A 128 -17.27 4.91 0.49
C ALA A 128 -17.17 6.44 0.62
N ARG A 129 -16.09 6.96 1.23
CA ARG A 129 -15.87 8.41 1.38
C ARG A 129 -15.80 9.13 0.04
N PHE A 130 -15.11 8.56 -0.95
CA PHE A 130 -15.03 9.13 -2.30
C PHE A 130 -16.40 9.20 -2.99
N THR A 131 -17.29 8.26 -2.68
CA THR A 131 -18.67 8.27 -3.18
C THR A 131 -19.50 9.35 -2.48
N GLU A 132 -19.38 9.46 -1.16
CA GLU A 132 -20.09 10.46 -0.34
C GLU A 132 -19.72 11.90 -0.73
N ASP A 133 -18.44 12.16 -1.03
CA ASP A 133 -17.94 13.47 -1.47
C ASP A 133 -18.18 13.75 -2.97
N GLY A 134 -18.96 12.90 -3.66
CA GLY A 134 -19.35 13.11 -5.05
C GLY A 134 -18.22 12.95 -6.06
N GLY A 135 -17.09 12.35 -5.67
CA GLY A 135 -15.99 12.01 -6.57
C GLY A 135 -15.10 13.16 -7.02
N ALA A 136 -15.16 14.32 -6.35
CA ALA A 136 -14.42 15.51 -6.79
C ALA A 136 -12.90 15.37 -6.60
N SER A 137 -12.46 14.89 -5.44
CA SER A 137 -11.05 14.70 -5.09
C SER A 137 -10.88 13.82 -3.85
N ILE A 138 -9.69 13.30 -3.65
CA ILE A 138 -9.30 12.64 -2.40
C ILE A 138 -8.60 13.66 -1.50
N ASN A 139 -9.10 13.82 -0.26
CA ASN A 139 -8.51 14.71 0.73
C ASN A 139 -7.40 13.99 1.52
N ASP A 140 -6.29 14.68 1.78
CA ASP A 140 -5.16 14.17 2.55
C ASP A 140 -5.57 13.78 3.99
N ASP A 141 -6.53 14.51 4.58
CA ASP A 141 -7.02 14.26 5.94
C ASP A 141 -7.73 12.89 6.11
N TRP A 142 -8.02 12.18 5.02
CA TRP A 142 -8.71 10.89 5.09
C TRP A 142 -7.84 9.75 5.64
N PHE A 143 -6.53 9.95 5.67
CA PHE A 143 -5.53 8.93 6.01
C PHE A 143 -4.75 9.23 7.30
N ASP A 144 -5.16 10.26 8.05
CA ASP A 144 -4.60 10.65 9.35
C ASP A 144 -5.29 9.94 10.54
#